data_AF-A0AAU6D118-F1
#
_entry.id   AF-A0AAU6D118-F1
#
_cell.length_a   1.000
_cell.length_b   1.000
_cell.length_c   1.000
_cell.angle_alpha   90.00
_cell.angle_beta   90.00
_cell.angle_gamma   90.00
#
_symmetry.space_group_name_H-M   'P 1'
#
loop_
_entity.id
_entity.type
_entity.pdbx_description
1 polymer ?
#
loop_
_entity_poly.entity_id
_entity_poly.type
_entity_poly.pdbx_seq_one_letter_code
_entity_poly.pdbx_strand_id
1 'polypeptide(L)'
;MRINLSARTRAFTVLGNEVLRDRRLSFTARGILAYLLSLPDGAREDVRSLADKNPGLGRRGVAKAVDELIALGYYVRRTVRDESSGQVRTETLVFDTPKAGGAPLPASAGTGGPAVGKAGAKPKKNPGEEPTLPRQRPGRGAQAIEAAAVAHTTPEALARGASLLARLTRAEPRLALNAADTLALAPLAAQWVEEGVPERDARSLLTSGLPPVIHSARAILANRLVRKRPTLRKRQGSPLAAALAECGTCRDPLPRGHDQGTCPTCSGSPATPKPAPLPPETVAEHAAGIRALLRNRARGVAAPA
;
A
#
# COMPACT_ATOMS: atom_id res chain seq x y z
N MET A 1 -29.66 -21.32 26.47
CA MET A 1 -28.32 -20.70 26.37
C MET A 1 -28.15 -19.72 27.52
N ARG A 2 -27.04 -19.78 28.26
CA ARG A 2 -26.69 -18.77 29.27
C ARG A 2 -25.70 -17.78 28.64
N ILE A 3 -25.88 -16.48 28.90
CA ILE A 3 -25.05 -15.42 28.33
C ILE A 3 -24.20 -14.85 29.48
N ASN A 4 -22.88 -15.00 29.38
CA ASN A 4 -21.94 -14.43 30.33
C ASN A 4 -21.26 -13.20 29.70
N LEU A 5 -21.46 -12.03 30.29
CA LEU A 5 -20.85 -10.79 29.82
C LEU A 5 -19.77 -10.36 30.80
N SER A 6 -18.55 -10.14 30.30
CA SER A 6 -17.48 -9.53 31.08
C SER A 6 -17.66 -8.01 31.13
N ALA A 7 -17.37 -7.39 32.27
CA ALA A 7 -17.33 -5.94 32.39
C ALA A 7 -16.26 -5.36 31.44
N ARG A 8 -16.65 -4.40 30.60
CA ARG A 8 -15.74 -3.70 29.67
C ARG A 8 -15.38 -2.34 30.28
N THR A 9 -14.09 -2.01 30.32
CA THR A 9 -13.59 -0.75 30.93
C THR A 9 -13.10 0.27 29.90
N ARG A 10 -12.83 -0.15 28.65
CA ARG A 10 -12.39 0.72 27.55
C ARG A 10 -12.66 0.07 26.19
N ALA A 11 -12.63 0.87 25.12
CA ALA A 11 -12.72 0.44 23.72
C ALA A 11 -13.94 -0.47 23.41
N PHE A 12 -15.13 -0.04 23.80
CA PHE A 12 -16.38 -0.70 23.46
C PHE A 12 -17.37 0.30 22.87
N THR A 13 -18.27 -0.20 22.03
CA THR A 13 -19.37 0.57 21.45
C THR A 13 -20.67 0.10 22.06
N VAL A 14 -21.48 1.03 22.58
CA VAL A 14 -22.82 0.74 23.06
C VAL A 14 -23.77 0.84 21.87
N LEU A 15 -24.43 -0.26 21.55
CA LEU A 15 -25.42 -0.32 20.48
C LEU A 15 -26.78 -0.69 21.06
N GLY A 16 -27.83 -0.03 20.59
CA GLY A 16 -29.20 -0.34 20.96
C GLY A 16 -29.58 -1.76 20.54
N ASN A 17 -30.39 -2.43 21.37
CA ASN A 17 -30.93 -3.75 21.03
C ASN A 17 -31.76 -3.73 19.74
N GLU A 18 -32.36 -2.59 19.41
CA GLU A 18 -33.13 -2.39 18.18
C GLU A 18 -32.26 -2.65 16.94
N VAL A 19 -31.06 -2.08 16.87
CA VAL A 19 -30.08 -2.30 15.79
C VAL A 19 -29.67 -3.78 15.71
N LEU A 20 -29.31 -4.36 16.85
CA LEU A 20 -28.79 -5.74 16.90
C LEU A 20 -29.86 -6.79 16.61
N ARG A 21 -31.13 -6.48 16.87
CA ARG A 21 -32.27 -7.38 16.74
C ARG A 21 -33.20 -7.04 15.59
N ASP A 22 -32.87 -6.03 14.77
CA ASP A 22 -33.66 -5.69 13.59
C ASP A 22 -33.69 -6.88 12.62
N ARG A 23 -34.87 -7.49 12.50
CA ARG A 23 -35.09 -8.68 11.66
C ARG A 23 -35.17 -8.35 10.17
N ARG A 24 -35.30 -7.07 9.81
CA ARG A 24 -35.28 -6.62 8.42
C ARG A 24 -33.87 -6.65 7.83
N LEU A 25 -32.84 -6.67 8.68
CA LEU A 25 -31.44 -6.77 8.28
C LEU A 25 -30.94 -8.21 8.35
N SER A 26 -30.18 -8.62 7.32
CA SER A 26 -29.37 -9.84 7.41
C SER A 26 -28.37 -9.74 8.58
N PHE A 27 -27.95 -10.90 9.12
CA PHE A 27 -26.89 -10.90 10.14
C PHE A 27 -25.60 -10.24 9.64
N THR A 28 -25.32 -10.39 8.34
CA THR A 28 -24.21 -9.71 7.68
C THR A 28 -24.36 -8.19 7.72
N ALA A 29 -25.53 -7.67 7.32
CA ALA A 29 -25.78 -6.23 7.35
C ALA A 29 -25.75 -5.67 8.78
N ARG A 30 -26.28 -6.40 9.77
CA ARG A 30 -26.17 -6.03 11.20
C ARG A 30 -24.72 -6.00 11.68
N GLY A 31 -23.91 -6.98 11.29
CA GLY A 31 -22.48 -7.00 11.63
C GLY A 31 -21.72 -5.83 11.02
N ILE A 32 -21.99 -5.50 9.75
CA ILE A 32 -21.39 -4.35 9.07
C ILE A 32 -21.84 -3.04 9.72
N LEU A 33 -23.13 -2.88 10.04
CA LEU A 33 -23.65 -1.69 10.72
C LEU A 33 -23.01 -1.50 12.09
N ALA A 34 -22.94 -2.55 12.90
CA ALA A 34 -22.29 -2.52 14.21
C ALA A 34 -20.81 -2.14 14.11
N TYR A 35 -20.10 -2.65 13.09
CA TYR A 35 -18.72 -2.26 12.83
C TYR A 35 -18.63 -0.78 12.46
N LEU A 36 -19.44 -0.30 11.51
CA LEU A 36 -19.40 1.10 11.08
C LEU A 36 -19.71 2.08 12.23
N LEU A 37 -20.66 1.75 13.11
CA LEU A 37 -20.99 2.54 14.30
C LEU A 37 -19.91 2.50 15.39
N SER A 38 -18.95 1.58 15.31
CA SER A 38 -17.82 1.52 16.24
C SER A 38 -16.64 2.41 15.85
N LEU A 39 -16.66 2.97 14.64
CA LEU A 39 -15.57 3.78 14.11
C LEU A 39 -15.64 5.22 14.63
N PRO A 40 -14.49 5.92 14.73
CA PRO A 40 -14.49 7.34 15.05
C PRO A 40 -15.12 8.17 13.92
N ASP A 41 -15.61 9.35 14.26
CA ASP A 41 -16.15 10.30 13.29
C ASP A 41 -15.13 10.64 12.20
N GLY A 42 -15.61 10.73 10.95
CA GLY A 42 -14.77 11.00 9.78
C GLY A 42 -13.97 9.78 9.28
N ALA A 43 -14.13 8.59 9.88
CA ALA A 43 -13.57 7.36 9.35
C ALA A 43 -14.02 7.12 7.90
N ARG A 44 -13.08 6.67 7.06
CA ARG A 44 -13.33 6.43 5.64
C ARG A 44 -13.31 4.94 5.34
N GLU A 45 -14.51 4.37 5.24
CA GLU A 45 -14.70 2.97 4.83
C GLU A 45 -15.48 2.91 3.52
N ASP A 46 -15.00 2.07 2.62
CA ASP A 46 -15.65 1.75 1.35
C ASP A 46 -15.92 0.24 1.26
N VAL A 47 -16.71 -0.16 0.27
CA VAL A 47 -17.06 -1.59 0.06
C VAL A 47 -15.82 -2.46 -0.09
N ARG A 48 -14.72 -1.91 -0.63
CA ARG A 48 -13.47 -2.64 -0.83
C ARG A 48 -12.74 -2.88 0.49
N SER A 49 -12.51 -1.85 1.28
CA SER A 49 -11.86 -1.92 2.59
C SER A 49 -12.65 -2.80 3.57
N LEU A 50 -13.98 -2.71 3.56
CA LEU A 50 -14.85 -3.61 4.31
C LEU A 50 -14.70 -5.08 3.88
N ALA A 51 -14.54 -5.34 2.58
CA ALA A 51 -14.32 -6.69 2.06
C ALA A 51 -12.91 -7.21 2.35
N ASP A 52 -11.89 -6.36 2.28
CA ASP A 52 -10.51 -6.72 2.58
C ASP A 52 -10.36 -7.08 4.08
N LYS A 53 -11.16 -6.47 4.97
CA LYS A 53 -11.25 -6.82 6.41
C LYS A 53 -12.09 -8.06 6.69
N ASN A 54 -12.95 -8.47 5.75
CA ASN A 54 -13.86 -9.62 5.89
C ASN A 54 -13.73 -10.59 4.70
N PRO A 55 -12.58 -11.30 4.58
CA PRO A 55 -12.27 -12.09 3.39
C PRO A 55 -13.29 -13.20 3.09
N GLY A 56 -14.00 -13.72 4.11
CA GLY A 56 -15.02 -14.77 3.94
C GLY A 56 -16.31 -14.32 3.27
N LEU A 57 -16.64 -13.02 3.28
CA LEU A 57 -17.87 -12.49 2.70
C LEU A 57 -17.67 -12.03 1.24
N GLY A 58 -16.46 -11.57 0.92
CA GLY A 58 -16.09 -11.04 -0.38
C GLY A 58 -16.79 -9.72 -0.74
N ARG A 59 -16.34 -9.07 -1.81
CA ARG A 59 -16.87 -7.74 -2.23
C ARG A 59 -18.36 -7.75 -2.54
N ARG A 60 -18.85 -8.82 -3.17
CA ARG A 60 -20.28 -8.95 -3.53
C ARG A 60 -21.17 -9.05 -2.30
N GLY A 61 -20.76 -9.82 -1.29
CA GLY A 61 -21.52 -9.95 -0.04
C GLY A 61 -21.54 -8.64 0.76
N VAL A 62 -20.41 -7.93 0.82
CA VAL A 62 -20.34 -6.60 1.45
C VAL A 62 -21.22 -5.60 0.71
N ALA A 63 -21.15 -5.55 -0.62
CA ALA A 63 -21.98 -4.63 -1.42
C ALA A 63 -23.47 -4.86 -1.14
N LYS A 64 -23.91 -6.12 -1.21
CA LYS A 64 -25.31 -6.50 -0.91
C LYS A 64 -25.75 -6.04 0.48
N ALA A 65 -24.90 -6.23 1.49
CA ALA A 65 -25.21 -5.83 2.86
C ALA A 65 -25.27 -4.29 3.01
N VAL A 66 -24.42 -3.53 2.32
CA VAL A 66 -24.51 -2.07 2.28
C VAL A 66 -25.79 -1.61 1.57
N ASP A 67 -26.20 -2.30 0.50
CA ASP A 67 -27.45 -2.01 -0.19
C ASP A 67 -28.68 -2.24 0.72
N GLU A 68 -28.66 -3.29 1.54
CA GLU A 68 -29.68 -3.51 2.59
C GLU A 68 -29.74 -2.35 3.59
N LEU A 69 -28.58 -1.86 4.05
CA LEU A 69 -28.49 -0.72 4.96
C LEU A 69 -29.02 0.58 4.33
N ILE A 70 -28.76 0.80 3.05
CA ILE A 70 -29.29 1.94 2.29
C ILE A 70 -30.81 1.82 2.19
N ALA A 71 -31.32 0.65 1.79
CA ALA A 71 -32.75 0.41 1.60
C ALA A 71 -33.56 0.65 2.89
N LEU A 72 -32.97 0.35 4.05
CA LEU A 72 -33.60 0.52 5.36
C LEU A 72 -33.26 1.85 6.05
N GLY A 73 -32.49 2.73 5.40
CA GLY A 73 -32.20 4.08 5.92
C GLY A 73 -31.14 4.15 7.02
N TYR A 74 -30.36 3.08 7.23
CA TYR A 74 -29.22 3.06 8.15
C TYR A 74 -27.95 3.64 7.54
N TYR A 75 -27.85 3.68 6.21
CA TYR A 75 -26.70 4.18 5.47
C TYR A 75 -27.17 5.17 4.40
N VAL A 76 -26.63 6.39 4.41
CA VAL A 76 -27.02 7.47 3.49
C VAL A 76 -25.77 8.05 2.84
N ARG A 77 -25.81 8.23 1.52
CA ARG A 77 -24.77 8.98 0.78
C ARG A 77 -25.32 10.32 0.38
N ARG A 78 -24.62 11.39 0.75
CA ARG A 78 -24.96 12.76 0.36
C ARG A 78 -23.83 13.31 -0.49
N THR A 79 -24.19 13.95 -1.59
CA THR A 79 -23.24 14.69 -2.40
C THR A 79 -23.24 16.13 -1.91
N VAL A 80 -22.17 16.54 -1.25
CA VAL A 80 -21.95 17.90 -0.77
C VAL A 80 -21.08 18.62 -1.79
N ARG A 81 -21.55 19.77 -2.28
CA ARG A 81 -20.72 20.68 -3.05
C ARG A 81 -20.19 21.72 -2.07
N ASP A 82 -18.88 21.79 -1.97
CA ASP A 82 -18.22 22.83 -1.22
C ASP A 82 -18.37 24.14 -1.99
N GLU A 83 -19.15 25.07 -1.44
CA GLU A 83 -19.48 26.36 -2.07
C GLU A 83 -18.24 27.25 -2.26
N SER A 84 -17.21 27.05 -1.43
CA SER A 84 -15.98 27.85 -1.47
C SER A 84 -14.95 27.33 -2.47
N SER A 85 -14.84 26.00 -2.62
CA SER A 85 -13.84 25.36 -3.48
C SER A 85 -14.41 24.79 -4.77
N GLY A 86 -15.74 24.78 -4.93
CA GLY A 86 -16.46 24.12 -6.02
C GLY A 86 -16.30 22.59 -6.01
N GLN A 87 -15.63 22.02 -5.01
CA GLN A 87 -15.36 20.58 -4.96
C GLN A 87 -16.61 19.81 -4.57
N VAL A 88 -16.95 18.82 -5.38
CA VAL A 88 -18.01 17.87 -5.08
C VAL A 88 -17.42 16.72 -4.28
N ARG A 89 -17.89 16.52 -3.05
CA ARG A 89 -17.50 15.41 -2.18
C ARG A 89 -18.72 14.58 -1.82
N THR A 90 -18.53 13.27 -1.73
CA THR A 90 -19.57 12.36 -1.24
C THR A 90 -19.32 12.08 0.22
N GLU A 91 -20.26 12.49 1.06
CA GLU A 91 -20.30 12.16 2.48
C GLU A 91 -21.15 10.91 2.69
N THR A 92 -20.68 10.04 3.58
CA THR A 92 -21.39 8.85 4.01
C THR A 92 -21.81 9.03 5.45
N LEU A 93 -23.10 8.90 5.70
CA LEU A 93 -23.70 9.00 7.03
C LEU A 93 -24.26 7.64 7.41
N VAL A 94 -23.91 7.16 8.60
CA VAL A 94 -24.40 5.90 9.16
C VAL A 94 -25.16 6.22 10.43
N PHE A 95 -26.34 5.63 10.59
CA PHE A 95 -27.22 5.89 11.72
C PHE A 95 -27.50 4.60 12.48
N ASP A 96 -27.63 4.72 13.81
CA ASP A 96 -28.17 3.67 14.67
C ASP A 96 -29.70 3.58 14.57
N THR A 97 -30.37 4.69 14.29
CA THR A 97 -31.81 4.76 14.06
C THR A 97 -32.07 5.04 12.58
N PRO A 98 -32.90 4.23 11.89
CA PRO A 98 -33.12 4.40 10.46
C PRO A 98 -33.75 5.75 10.16
N LYS A 99 -33.21 6.48 9.17
CA LYS A 99 -33.77 7.77 8.74
C LYS A 99 -34.81 7.56 7.64
N ALA A 100 -36.00 8.12 7.84
CA ALA A 100 -37.04 8.16 6.83
C ALA A 100 -36.62 9.09 5.68
N GLY A 101 -36.61 8.58 4.45
CA GLY A 101 -36.19 9.31 3.26
C GLY A 101 -34.79 8.94 2.81
N GLY A 102 -34.69 7.82 2.10
CA GLY A 102 -33.60 7.61 1.16
C GLY A 102 -33.77 8.60 0.00
N ALA A 103 -32.84 9.55 -0.14
CA ALA A 103 -32.82 10.47 -1.27
C ALA A 103 -31.38 10.78 -1.68
N PRO A 104 -31.17 11.11 -2.95
CA PRO A 104 -31.22 10.21 -4.09
C PRO A 104 -29.85 9.53 -4.28
N LEU A 105 -29.85 8.28 -4.74
CA LEU A 105 -28.65 7.73 -5.37
C LEU A 105 -28.28 8.65 -6.55
N PRO A 106 -27.01 9.07 -6.74
CA PRO A 106 -26.58 9.37 -8.10
C PRO A 106 -26.87 8.12 -8.91
N ALA A 107 -27.71 8.25 -9.94
CA ALA A 107 -28.16 7.13 -10.74
C ALA A 107 -26.99 6.19 -11.01
N SER A 108 -27.14 4.93 -10.57
CA SER A 108 -26.38 3.84 -11.19
C SER A 108 -26.54 4.01 -12.69
N ALA A 109 -25.44 4.01 -13.44
CA ALA A 109 -25.52 3.99 -14.89
C ALA A 109 -26.30 2.72 -15.26
N GLY A 110 -27.59 2.89 -15.54
CA GLY A 110 -28.48 1.78 -15.86
C GLY A 110 -27.97 1.09 -17.10
N THR A 111 -27.59 -0.17 -16.96
CA THR A 111 -27.62 -1.13 -18.07
C THR A 111 -29.06 -1.13 -18.58
N GLY A 112 -29.31 -0.46 -19.70
CA GLY A 112 -30.62 -0.40 -20.32
C GLY A 112 -31.13 -1.81 -20.62
N GLY A 113 -32.24 -2.19 -19.99
CA GLY A 113 -33.01 -3.35 -20.39
C GLY A 113 -33.59 -3.15 -21.80
N PRO A 114 -33.84 -4.24 -22.55
CA PRO A 114 -34.24 -4.16 -23.95
C PRO A 114 -35.63 -3.54 -24.07
N ALA A 115 -35.72 -2.36 -24.69
CA ALA A 115 -36.99 -1.78 -25.07
C ALA A 115 -37.52 -2.53 -26.31
N VAL A 116 -38.71 -3.13 -26.17
CA VAL A 116 -39.50 -3.68 -27.26
C VAL A 116 -39.96 -2.51 -28.15
N GLY A 117 -39.32 -2.37 -29.30
CA GLY A 117 -39.67 -1.40 -30.35
C GLY A 117 -39.73 -2.10 -31.70
N LYS A 118 -40.83 -1.88 -32.43
CA LYS A 118 -41.28 -2.60 -33.63
C LYS A 118 -40.22 -2.71 -34.73
N ALA A 119 -40.28 -3.83 -35.45
CA ALA A 119 -39.49 -4.11 -36.65
C ALA A 119 -39.79 -3.08 -37.77
N GLY A 120 -38.74 -2.42 -38.25
CA GLY A 120 -38.80 -1.53 -39.41
C GLY A 120 -37.40 -1.31 -39.98
N ALA A 121 -37.16 -1.88 -41.16
CA ALA A 121 -36.15 -1.60 -42.17
C ALA A 121 -34.70 -1.22 -41.74
N LYS A 122 -33.73 -2.07 -42.11
CA LYS A 122 -32.29 -1.75 -42.07
C LYS A 122 -31.99 -0.57 -43.00
N PRO A 123 -31.30 0.50 -42.57
CA PRO A 123 -30.83 1.53 -43.48
C PRO A 123 -29.64 0.97 -44.30
N LYS A 124 -29.67 1.23 -45.61
CA LYS A 124 -28.54 0.99 -46.52
C LYS A 124 -27.33 1.79 -46.05
N LYS A 125 -26.17 1.13 -46.00
CA LYS A 125 -24.86 1.71 -45.69
C LYS A 125 -24.45 2.66 -46.83
N ASN A 126 -24.51 3.96 -46.59
CA ASN A 126 -23.86 4.94 -47.46
C ASN A 126 -22.33 4.86 -47.25
N PRO A 127 -21.51 4.63 -48.28
CA PRO A 127 -20.06 4.50 -48.14
C PRO A 127 -19.29 5.84 -48.00
N GLY A 128 -19.96 6.96 -47.73
CA GLY A 128 -19.36 8.30 -47.82
C GLY A 128 -19.34 9.13 -46.53
N GLU A 129 -19.79 8.62 -45.40
CA GLU A 129 -19.72 9.34 -44.12
C GLU A 129 -18.76 8.65 -43.15
N GLU A 130 -17.76 9.40 -42.71
CA GLU A 130 -16.82 9.00 -41.67
C GLU A 130 -17.58 8.78 -40.36
N PRO A 131 -17.49 7.60 -39.72
CA PRO A 131 -18.18 7.34 -38.47
C PRO A 131 -17.75 8.37 -37.43
N THR A 132 -18.69 9.16 -36.91
CA THR A 132 -18.43 10.01 -35.75
C THR A 132 -18.25 9.10 -34.54
N LEU A 133 -17.03 8.60 -34.36
CA LEU A 133 -16.61 7.89 -33.17
C LEU A 133 -16.91 8.81 -31.96
N PRO A 134 -17.51 8.29 -30.87
CA PRO A 134 -17.62 9.06 -29.64
C PRO A 134 -16.22 9.52 -29.27
N ARG A 135 -16.06 10.85 -29.16
CA ARG A 135 -14.78 11.51 -28.85
C ARG A 135 -14.14 10.78 -27.68
N GLN A 136 -13.03 10.09 -27.96
CA GLN A 136 -12.25 9.43 -26.92
C GLN A 136 -11.95 10.49 -25.86
N ARG A 137 -12.52 10.33 -24.67
CA ARG A 137 -12.07 11.09 -23.51
C ARG A 137 -10.61 10.72 -23.32
N PRO A 138 -9.65 11.67 -23.46
CA PRO A 138 -8.28 11.38 -23.12
C PRO A 138 -8.28 10.92 -21.66
N GLY A 139 -7.52 9.87 -21.35
CA GLY A 139 -7.32 9.37 -20.01
C GLY A 139 -6.66 10.43 -19.12
N ARG A 140 -7.45 11.39 -18.64
CA ARG A 140 -7.02 12.54 -17.82
C ARG A 140 -6.41 12.13 -16.47
N GLY A 141 -6.56 10.87 -16.05
CA GLY A 141 -5.94 10.36 -14.83
C GLY A 141 -4.53 9.79 -15.00
N ALA A 142 -4.15 9.35 -16.20
CA ALA A 142 -2.84 8.77 -16.46
C ALA A 142 -1.89 9.77 -17.15
N GLN A 143 -2.42 10.56 -18.10
CA GLN A 143 -1.63 11.50 -18.90
C GLN A 143 -1.28 12.80 -18.15
N ALA A 144 -2.10 13.21 -17.16
CA ALA A 144 -1.82 14.40 -16.35
C ALA A 144 -0.69 14.18 -15.32
N ILE A 145 -0.42 12.92 -14.96
CA ILE A 145 0.65 12.56 -14.00
C ILE A 145 1.97 12.32 -14.75
N GLU A 146 1.92 11.86 -16.01
CA GLU A 146 3.09 11.75 -16.90
C GLU A 146 3.71 13.12 -17.22
N ALA A 147 2.92 14.20 -17.36
CA ALA A 147 3.44 15.54 -17.69
C ALA A 147 4.22 16.22 -16.54
N ALA A 148 3.90 15.94 -15.28
CA ALA A 148 4.56 16.59 -14.13
C ALA A 148 5.96 16.01 -13.82
N ALA A 149 6.27 14.80 -14.30
CA ALA A 149 7.58 14.14 -14.09
C ALA A 149 8.64 14.51 -15.15
N VAL A 150 8.24 15.07 -16.30
CA VAL A 150 9.11 15.26 -17.48
C VAL A 150 9.88 16.58 -17.45
N ALA A 151 9.51 17.53 -16.60
CA ALA A 151 10.10 18.87 -16.62
C ALA A 151 11.55 18.95 -16.08
N HIS A 152 12.06 17.93 -15.37
CA HIS A 152 13.39 17.97 -14.72
C HIS A 152 14.23 16.67 -14.82
N THR A 153 13.86 15.69 -15.65
CA THR A 153 14.65 14.44 -15.79
C THR A 153 15.73 14.58 -16.86
N THR A 154 17.00 14.38 -16.49
CA THR A 154 18.10 14.37 -17.46
C THR A 154 18.04 13.14 -18.38
N PRO A 155 18.61 13.20 -19.60
CA PRO A 155 18.68 12.03 -20.49
C PRO A 155 19.34 10.81 -19.83
N GLU A 156 20.35 11.02 -18.98
CA GLU A 156 20.98 9.97 -18.20
C GLU A 156 20.04 9.34 -17.16
N ALA A 157 19.24 10.15 -16.47
CA ALA A 157 18.27 9.66 -15.51
C ALA A 157 17.21 8.79 -16.20
N LEU A 158 16.74 9.21 -17.38
CA LEU A 158 15.84 8.43 -18.23
C LEU A 158 16.48 7.10 -18.67
N ALA A 159 17.75 7.11 -19.10
CA ALA A 159 18.46 5.90 -19.49
C ALA A 159 18.63 4.93 -18.30
N ARG A 160 18.90 5.43 -17.09
CA ARG A 160 18.96 4.62 -15.86
C ARG A 160 17.59 4.02 -15.51
N GLY A 161 16.51 4.81 -15.60
CA GLY A 161 15.14 4.35 -15.39
C GLY A 161 14.72 3.27 -16.40
N ALA A 162 14.98 3.49 -17.69
CA ALA A 162 14.74 2.49 -18.74
C ALA A 162 15.57 1.22 -18.52
N SER A 163 16.83 1.34 -18.11
CA SER A 163 17.69 0.20 -17.80
C SER A 163 17.16 -0.64 -16.64
N LEU A 164 16.64 0.00 -15.58
CA LEU A 164 15.99 -0.67 -14.47
C LEU A 164 14.78 -1.48 -14.95
N LEU A 165 13.91 -0.86 -15.76
CA LEU A 165 12.75 -1.54 -16.34
C LEU A 165 13.15 -2.72 -17.23
N ALA A 166 14.17 -2.57 -18.08
CA ALA A 166 14.66 -3.64 -18.94
C ALA A 166 15.25 -4.83 -18.15
N ARG A 167 15.88 -4.58 -17.00
CA ARG A 167 16.34 -5.66 -16.10
C ARG A 167 15.16 -6.32 -15.38
N LEU A 168 14.17 -5.54 -14.97
CA LEU A 168 12.94 -6.04 -14.35
C LEU A 168 12.17 -6.98 -15.29
N THR A 169 11.94 -6.58 -16.54
CA THR A 169 11.16 -7.37 -17.51
C THR A 169 11.89 -8.64 -17.94
N ARG A 170 13.22 -8.65 -17.96
CA ARG A 170 14.03 -9.87 -18.12
C ARG A 170 13.84 -10.85 -16.97
N ALA A 171 13.69 -10.32 -15.77
CA ALA A 171 13.52 -11.11 -14.56
C ALA A 171 12.08 -11.59 -14.32
N GLU A 172 11.08 -10.86 -14.82
CA GLU A 172 9.65 -11.21 -14.81
C GLU A 172 9.05 -11.03 -16.20
N PRO A 173 9.10 -12.06 -17.07
CA PRO A 173 8.64 -11.98 -18.45
C PRO A 173 7.16 -11.62 -18.60
N ARG A 174 6.34 -11.89 -17.58
CA ARG A 174 4.91 -11.52 -17.55
C ARG A 174 4.68 -10.01 -17.54
N LEU A 175 5.71 -9.22 -17.22
CA LEU A 175 5.69 -7.76 -17.24
C LEU A 175 6.40 -7.17 -18.46
N ALA A 176 6.57 -7.95 -19.54
CA ALA A 176 7.20 -7.47 -20.78
C ALA A 176 6.58 -6.14 -21.26
N LEU A 177 7.45 -5.21 -21.61
CA LEU A 177 7.12 -3.89 -22.13
C LEU A 177 7.68 -3.76 -23.54
N ASN A 178 6.96 -3.06 -24.42
CA ASN A 178 7.54 -2.59 -25.67
C ASN A 178 8.42 -1.35 -25.43
N ALA A 179 9.13 -0.90 -26.47
CA ALA A 179 10.03 0.25 -26.37
C ALA A 179 9.31 1.55 -25.97
N ALA A 180 8.13 1.81 -26.55
CA ALA A 180 7.34 3.01 -26.27
C ALA A 180 6.86 3.07 -24.81
N ASP A 181 6.37 1.95 -24.29
CA ASP A 181 5.90 1.82 -22.90
C ASP A 181 7.07 1.94 -21.93
N THR A 182 8.24 1.39 -22.28
CA THR A 182 9.46 1.51 -21.47
C THR A 182 9.89 2.96 -21.36
N LEU A 183 9.90 3.70 -22.48
CA LEU A 183 10.23 5.13 -22.49
C LEU A 183 9.19 5.96 -21.74
N ALA A 184 7.91 5.63 -21.86
CA ALA A 184 6.85 6.32 -21.13
C ALA A 184 6.94 6.14 -19.60
N LEU A 185 7.42 4.98 -19.14
CA LEU A 185 7.59 4.68 -17.71
C LEU A 185 8.97 5.08 -17.17
N ALA A 186 9.96 5.33 -18.04
CA ALA A 186 11.32 5.65 -17.66
C ALA A 186 11.45 6.84 -16.68
N PRO A 187 10.69 7.95 -16.80
CA PRO A 187 10.77 9.05 -15.82
C PRO A 187 10.36 8.62 -14.41
N LEU A 188 9.32 7.79 -14.28
CA LEU A 188 8.87 7.29 -12.98
C LEU A 188 9.86 6.29 -12.38
N ALA A 189 10.48 5.45 -13.21
CA ALA A 189 11.54 4.55 -12.78
C ALA A 189 12.83 5.29 -12.39
N ALA A 190 13.15 6.39 -13.09
CA ALA A 190 14.31 7.22 -12.79
C ALA A 190 14.24 7.80 -11.37
N GLN A 191 13.05 8.24 -10.94
CA GLN A 191 12.84 8.74 -9.57
C GLN A 191 13.21 7.71 -8.50
N TRP A 192 12.94 6.42 -8.72
CA TRP A 192 13.32 5.36 -7.78
C TRP A 192 14.84 5.16 -7.71
N VAL A 193 15.51 5.30 -8.85
CA VAL A 193 16.98 5.22 -8.93
C VAL A 193 17.63 6.42 -8.23
N GLU A 194 17.09 7.62 -8.44
CA GLU A 194 17.58 8.86 -7.81
C GLU A 194 17.39 8.87 -6.29
N GLU A 195 16.32 8.25 -5.80
CA GLU A 195 16.11 8.02 -4.37
C GLU A 195 17.08 7.01 -3.77
N GLY A 196 17.85 6.29 -4.60
CA GLY A 196 18.80 5.28 -4.15
C GLY A 196 18.13 3.97 -3.74
N VAL A 197 16.94 3.66 -4.27
CA VAL A 197 16.29 2.37 -4.03
C VAL A 197 17.13 1.27 -4.68
N PRO A 198 17.65 0.29 -3.90
CA PRO A 198 18.47 -0.77 -4.48
C PRO A 198 17.62 -1.64 -5.40
N GLU A 199 18.21 -2.08 -6.51
CA GLU A 199 17.50 -2.77 -7.58
C GLU A 199 16.74 -4.02 -7.13
N ARG A 200 17.30 -4.77 -6.17
CA ARG A 200 16.64 -5.94 -5.58
C ARG A 200 15.32 -5.57 -4.89
N ASP A 201 15.28 -4.44 -4.19
CA ASP A 201 14.11 -3.99 -3.44
C ASP A 201 13.09 -3.39 -4.41
N ALA A 202 13.55 -2.62 -5.41
CA ALA A 202 12.72 -2.15 -6.51
C ALA A 202 12.03 -3.31 -7.23
N ARG A 203 12.77 -4.37 -7.57
CA ARG A 203 12.20 -5.60 -8.16
C ARG A 203 11.14 -6.20 -7.24
N SER A 204 11.48 -6.49 -5.99
CA SER A 204 10.53 -7.11 -5.04
C SER A 204 9.24 -6.30 -4.89
N LEU A 205 9.33 -4.98 -4.79
CA LEU A 205 8.16 -4.10 -4.65
C LEU A 205 7.31 -4.03 -5.92
N LEU A 206 7.95 -3.99 -7.09
CA LEU A 206 7.25 -3.93 -8.37
C LEU A 206 6.62 -5.28 -8.75
N THR A 207 7.12 -6.40 -8.25
CA THR A 207 6.66 -7.76 -8.62
C THR A 207 5.89 -8.50 -7.52
N SER A 208 5.88 -7.99 -6.29
CA SER A 208 5.15 -8.63 -5.16
C SER A 208 3.64 -8.64 -5.38
N GLY A 209 3.00 -9.81 -5.26
CA GLY A 209 1.54 -9.94 -5.37
C GLY A 209 0.99 -9.56 -6.75
N LEU A 210 1.70 -9.95 -7.83
CA LEU A 210 1.15 -9.83 -9.18
C LEU A 210 -0.09 -10.72 -9.34
N PRO A 211 -1.13 -10.26 -10.05
CA PRO A 211 -2.29 -11.09 -10.36
C PRO A 211 -1.87 -12.29 -11.22
N PRO A 212 -2.67 -13.38 -11.22
CA PRO A 212 -2.36 -14.58 -12.00
C PRO A 212 -2.37 -14.31 -13.52
N VAL A 213 -3.24 -13.40 -13.97
CA VAL A 213 -3.32 -12.95 -15.37
C VAL A 213 -3.02 -11.46 -15.45
N ILE A 214 -2.11 -11.09 -16.35
CA ILE A 214 -1.70 -9.70 -16.58
C ILE A 214 -2.22 -9.25 -17.94
N HIS A 215 -3.26 -8.41 -17.92
CA HIS A 215 -3.82 -7.82 -19.13
C HIS A 215 -3.05 -6.59 -19.62
N SER A 216 -2.32 -5.91 -18.72
CA SER A 216 -1.50 -4.75 -19.08
C SER A 216 -0.31 -4.60 -18.14
N ALA A 217 0.87 -4.96 -18.61
CA ALA A 217 2.13 -4.78 -17.88
C ALA A 217 2.41 -3.29 -17.61
N ARG A 218 2.21 -2.42 -18.62
CA ARG A 218 2.38 -0.97 -18.50
C ARG A 218 1.52 -0.40 -17.38
N ALA A 219 0.23 -0.73 -17.33
CA ALA A 219 -0.67 -0.16 -16.32
C ALA A 219 -0.30 -0.61 -14.89
N ILE A 220 0.09 -1.87 -14.72
CA ILE A 220 0.54 -2.39 -13.42
C ILE A 220 1.81 -1.67 -12.97
N LEU A 221 2.80 -1.55 -13.85
CA LEU A 221 4.07 -0.89 -13.54
C LEU A 221 3.89 0.61 -13.28
N ALA A 222 3.10 1.32 -14.10
CA ALA A 222 2.77 2.72 -13.87
C ALA A 222 2.16 2.93 -12.48
N ASN A 223 1.17 2.11 -12.12
CA ASN A 223 0.49 2.22 -10.84
C ASN A 223 1.44 1.96 -9.66
N ARG A 224 2.28 0.92 -9.78
CA ARG A 224 3.21 0.53 -8.71
C ARG A 224 4.37 1.52 -8.56
N LEU A 225 4.95 2.01 -9.65
CA LEU A 225 6.00 3.04 -9.62
C LEU A 225 5.54 4.31 -8.89
N VAL A 226 4.25 4.65 -8.98
CA VAL A 226 3.68 5.79 -8.24
C VAL A 226 3.32 5.41 -6.81
N ARG A 227 2.56 4.32 -6.60
CA ARG A 227 1.97 4.01 -5.28
C ARG A 227 2.89 3.28 -4.31
N LYS A 228 3.87 2.54 -4.81
CA LYS A 228 4.79 1.73 -4.00
C LYS A 228 6.16 2.38 -3.85
N ARG A 229 6.30 3.63 -4.28
CA ARG A 229 7.53 4.41 -4.16
C ARG A 229 7.93 4.46 -2.68
N PRO A 230 9.07 3.86 -2.30
CA PRO A 230 9.52 3.88 -0.93
C PRO A 230 9.92 5.30 -0.56
N THR A 231 9.34 5.84 0.51
CA THR A 231 9.98 6.97 1.18
C THR A 231 11.19 6.40 1.93
N LEU A 232 12.33 6.30 1.25
CA LEU A 232 13.57 5.99 1.93
C LEU A 232 13.79 7.12 2.93
N ARG A 233 13.60 6.84 4.22
CA ARG A 233 14.19 7.67 5.27
C ARG A 233 15.66 7.70 4.88
N LYS A 234 16.16 8.88 4.48
CA LYS A 234 17.59 9.16 4.39
C LYS A 234 18.17 8.48 5.60
N ARG A 235 18.96 7.43 5.39
CA ARG A 235 19.54 6.65 6.48
C ARG A 235 20.49 7.63 7.13
N GLN A 236 19.99 8.46 8.06
CA GLN A 236 20.80 9.18 9.01
C GLN A 236 21.65 8.07 9.58
N GLY A 237 22.96 8.12 9.31
CA GLY A 237 23.89 7.09 9.72
C GLY A 237 23.53 6.71 11.15
N SER A 238 23.25 5.42 11.39
CA SER A 238 22.88 4.99 12.73
C SER A 238 23.93 5.56 13.69
N PRO A 239 23.55 6.27 14.77
CA PRO A 239 24.54 6.76 15.73
C PRO A 239 25.32 5.59 16.36
N LEU A 240 24.84 4.35 16.24
CA LEU A 240 25.59 3.14 16.60
C LEU A 240 26.83 2.87 15.73
N ALA A 241 26.99 3.57 14.60
CA ALA A 241 28.14 3.44 13.71
C ALA A 241 29.00 4.71 13.66
N ALA A 242 28.89 5.61 14.64
CA ALA A 242 29.98 6.52 14.89
C ALA A 242 31.21 5.65 15.22
N ALA A 243 32.24 5.69 14.37
CA ALA A 243 33.49 5.03 14.65
C ALA A 243 33.93 5.42 16.06
N LEU A 244 34.17 4.45 16.94
CA LEU A 244 34.73 4.74 18.25
C LEU A 244 36.04 5.47 18.01
N ALA A 245 36.21 6.67 18.59
CA ALA A 245 37.47 7.39 18.48
C ALA A 245 38.61 6.49 18.99
N GLU A 246 39.75 6.51 18.32
CA GLU A 246 40.90 5.69 18.70
C GLU A 246 41.87 6.51 19.56
N CYS A 247 42.55 5.84 20.48
CA CYS A 247 43.62 6.44 21.26
C CYS A 247 44.77 6.87 20.34
N GLY A 248 45.22 8.12 20.48
CA GLY A 248 46.33 8.65 19.67
C GLY A 248 47.67 7.91 19.82
N THR A 249 47.83 7.12 20.89
CA THR A 249 49.07 6.39 21.19
C THR A 249 49.00 4.91 20.83
N CYS A 250 48.00 4.17 21.33
CA CYS A 250 47.90 2.72 21.13
C CYS A 250 46.83 2.29 20.12
N ARG A 251 46.07 3.24 19.56
CA ARG A 251 44.91 3.00 18.68
C ARG A 251 43.79 2.14 19.26
N ASP A 252 43.77 1.94 20.58
CA ASP A 252 42.62 1.28 21.22
C ASP A 252 41.37 2.17 21.13
N PRO A 253 40.18 1.59 20.90
CA PRO A 253 38.93 2.34 20.87
C PRO A 253 38.64 2.96 22.24
N LEU A 254 38.37 4.27 22.24
CA LEU A 254 37.99 5.06 23.41
C LEU A 254 36.53 4.77 23.81
N PRO A 255 36.17 5.01 25.08
CA PRO A 255 34.78 4.89 25.53
C PRO A 255 33.83 5.80 24.73
N ARG A 256 32.56 5.38 24.63
CA ARG A 256 31.52 6.15 23.91
C ARG A 256 31.39 7.55 24.52
N GLY A 257 31.43 8.58 23.68
CA GLY A 257 31.35 9.99 24.09
C GLY A 257 32.67 10.75 23.98
N HIS A 258 33.78 10.05 23.70
CA HIS A 258 35.06 10.68 23.33
C HIS A 258 35.20 10.74 21.81
N ASP A 259 35.56 11.92 21.31
CA ASP A 259 35.87 12.21 19.91
C ASP A 259 37.39 12.20 19.64
N GLN A 260 38.20 12.46 20.66
CA GLN A 260 39.66 12.40 20.64
C GLN A 260 40.23 12.17 22.06
N GLY A 261 41.46 11.63 22.16
CA GLY A 261 42.18 11.55 23.44
C GLY A 261 43.10 10.35 23.60
N THR A 262 43.69 10.24 24.78
CA THR A 262 44.50 9.09 25.23
C THR A 262 43.64 8.18 26.10
N CYS A 263 43.77 6.86 25.91
CA CYS A 263 43.01 5.90 26.72
C CYS A 263 43.47 5.93 28.19
N PRO A 264 42.65 5.44 29.14
CA PRO A 264 42.99 5.38 30.56
C PRO A 264 44.34 4.68 30.84
N THR A 265 44.65 3.62 30.10
CA THR A 265 45.92 2.90 30.20
C THR A 265 47.12 3.75 29.75
N CYS A 266 47.01 4.47 28.63
CA CYS A 266 48.08 5.34 28.12
C CYS A 266 48.21 6.65 28.92
N SER A 267 47.18 7.06 29.66
CA SER A 267 47.21 8.23 30.55
C SER A 267 47.62 7.88 32.00
N GLY A 268 47.94 6.61 32.29
CA GLY A 268 48.39 6.17 33.61
C GLY A 268 47.28 6.01 34.65
N SER A 269 46.00 6.04 34.24
CA SER A 269 44.88 5.71 35.11
C SER A 269 44.73 4.19 35.30
N PRO A 270 44.27 3.72 36.47
CA PRO A 270 44.06 2.29 36.73
C PRO A 270 42.91 1.77 35.86
N ALA A 271 43.25 1.24 34.69
CA ALA A 271 42.31 0.56 33.81
C ALA A 271 42.24 -0.93 34.14
N THR A 272 41.08 -1.55 33.98
CA THR A 272 40.97 -3.03 33.99
C THR A 272 41.85 -3.60 32.86
N PRO A 273 42.72 -4.59 33.13
CA PRO A 273 43.60 -5.15 32.12
C PRO A 273 42.78 -5.74 30.97
N LYS A 274 43.17 -5.39 29.74
CA LYS A 274 42.56 -5.92 28.52
C LYS A 274 42.73 -7.45 28.51
N PRO A 275 41.68 -8.24 28.18
CA PRO A 275 41.86 -9.68 27.99
C PRO A 275 42.87 -9.94 26.86
N ALA A 276 43.72 -10.93 27.06
CA ALA A 276 44.72 -11.31 26.07
C ALA A 276 44.07 -11.65 24.71
N PRO A 277 44.77 -11.41 23.58
CA PRO A 277 44.27 -11.83 22.27
C PRO A 277 43.96 -13.32 22.28
N LEU A 278 42.80 -13.71 21.76
CA LEU A 278 42.46 -15.13 21.60
C LEU A 278 43.36 -15.75 20.51
N PRO A 279 43.80 -17.01 20.68
CA PRO A 279 44.52 -17.72 19.63
C PRO A 279 43.63 -17.91 18.39
N PRO A 280 44.24 -17.98 17.19
CA PRO A 280 43.51 -18.01 15.92
C PRO A 280 42.56 -19.22 15.80
N GLU A 281 42.90 -20.34 16.43
CA GLU A 281 42.08 -21.55 16.48
C GLU A 281 40.76 -21.30 17.23
N THR A 282 40.83 -20.68 18.40
CA THR A 282 39.65 -20.32 19.20
C THR A 282 38.78 -19.28 18.50
N VAL A 283 39.38 -18.37 17.73
CA VAL A 283 38.64 -17.42 16.89
C VAL A 283 37.90 -18.16 15.77
N ALA A 284 38.54 -19.14 15.12
CA ALA A 284 37.93 -19.94 14.07
C ALA A 284 36.75 -20.77 14.58
N GLU A 285 36.88 -21.38 15.76
CA GLU A 285 35.82 -22.15 16.42
C GLU A 285 34.60 -21.29 16.76
N HIS A 286 34.80 -20.15 17.42
CA HIS A 286 33.70 -19.22 17.70
C HIS A 286 33.03 -18.72 16.42
N ALA A 287 33.80 -18.38 15.40
CA ALA A 287 33.27 -17.93 14.11
C ALA A 287 32.48 -19.04 13.39
N ALA A 288 32.88 -20.30 13.53
CA ALA A 288 32.16 -21.45 13.01
C ALA A 288 30.83 -21.67 13.75
N GLY A 289 30.84 -21.58 15.09
CA GLY A 289 29.63 -21.68 15.93
C GLY A 289 28.59 -20.60 15.61
N ILE A 290 29.01 -19.35 15.47
CA ILE A 290 28.12 -18.23 15.06
C ILE A 290 27.53 -18.49 13.67
N ARG A 291 28.35 -18.93 12.70
CA ARG A 291 27.88 -19.30 11.36
C ARG A 291 26.89 -20.46 11.37
N ALA A 292 27.03 -21.41 12.28
CA ALA A 292 26.07 -22.51 12.45
C ALA A 292 24.74 -22.01 13.03
N LEU A 293 24.78 -21.19 14.08
CA LEU A 293 23.59 -20.59 14.70
C LEU A 293 22.79 -19.74 13.71
N LEU A 294 23.46 -18.90 12.92
CA LEU A 294 22.81 -18.05 11.91
C LEU A 294 22.17 -18.89 10.79
N ARG A 295 22.84 -19.97 10.35
CA ARG A 295 22.28 -20.91 9.37
C ARG A 295 21.07 -21.67 9.91
N ASN A 296 21.10 -22.10 11.17
CA ASN A 296 19.97 -22.80 11.80
C ASN A 296 18.76 -21.87 11.98
N ARG A 297 18.98 -20.61 12.37
CA ARG A 297 17.94 -19.58 12.46
C ARG A 297 17.32 -19.24 11.11
N ALA A 298 18.11 -19.19 10.04
CA ALA A 298 17.61 -18.99 8.67
C ALA A 298 16.82 -20.21 8.14
N ARG A 299 17.08 -21.40 8.66
CA ARG A 299 16.39 -22.65 8.29
C ARG A 299 15.19 -22.99 9.17
N GLY A 300 14.86 -22.17 10.18
CA GLY A 300 13.72 -22.41 11.07
C GLY A 300 13.88 -23.62 12.01
N VAL A 301 15.10 -24.12 12.20
CA VAL A 301 15.37 -25.25 13.11
C VAL A 301 15.59 -24.70 14.51
N ALA A 302 14.74 -25.12 15.46
CA ALA A 302 14.89 -24.80 16.88
C ALA A 302 16.24 -25.35 17.40
N ALA A 303 16.96 -24.55 18.19
CA ALA A 303 18.23 -24.96 18.78
C ALA A 303 18.02 -26.16 19.72
N PRO A 304 18.94 -27.15 19.76
CA PRO A 304 18.91 -28.18 20.79
C PRO A 304 19.17 -27.55 22.17
N ALA A 305 18.46 -28.07 23.17
CA ALA A 305 18.57 -27.68 24.58
C ALA A 305 19.90 -28.10 25.19
#